data_AF-A0A172XBC5-F1
#
_entry.id   AF-A0A172XBC5-F1
#
_cell.length_a   1.000
_cell.length_b   1.000
_cell.length_c   1.000
_cell.angle_alpha   90.00
_cell.angle_beta   90.00
_cell.angle_gamma   90.00
#
_symmetry.space_group_name_H-M   'P 1'
#
loop_
_entity.id
_entity.type
_entity.pdbx_description
1 polymer ?
#
loop_
_entity_poly.entity_id
_entity_poly.type
_entity_poly.pdbx_seq_one_letter_code
_entity_poly.pdbx_strand_id
1 'polypeptide(L)'
;MANLKDIYSKPDRIYFFGIPIDVFKSSDKLIGRFEYLVSYPYHSMVIFIDCKSLLKFLFFKKFRNLVRNSSLVFSNSKLLRALCKFFKRIDIGCYDSNSILLVLMSVLENTYKTCYIIDKDKIISKRNFLRLKESHKEINFIGYYDLKAVKRNKEMFFANINKLTPSMIISFCSDSYLEDLFYANKFGIRTNLSVFL
;
A
#
# COMPACT_ATOMS: atom_id res chain seq x y z
N MET A 1 14.14 -16.40 21.53
CA MET A 1 14.64 -15.90 20.24
C MET A 1 13.63 -16.28 19.17
N ALA A 2 12.82 -15.33 18.68
CA ALA A 2 11.92 -15.59 17.56
C ALA A 2 12.76 -15.86 16.30
N ASN A 3 12.41 -16.92 15.56
CA ASN A 3 13.12 -17.34 14.37
C ASN A 3 13.01 -16.21 13.31
N LEU A 4 14.12 -15.65 12.83
CA LEU A 4 14.12 -14.56 11.83
C LEU A 4 13.35 -14.93 10.55
N LYS A 5 13.24 -16.23 10.24
CA LYS A 5 12.40 -16.76 9.15
C LYS A 5 10.89 -16.59 9.39
N ASP A 6 10.43 -16.56 10.65
CA ASP A 6 9.01 -16.38 10.99
C ASP A 6 8.59 -14.91 11.05
N ILE A 7 9.50 -13.99 11.39
CA ILE A 7 9.21 -12.55 11.48
C ILE A 7 8.98 -11.92 10.09
N TYR A 8 9.70 -12.41 9.08
CA TYR A 8 9.55 -11.95 7.68
C TYR A 8 8.68 -12.87 6.83
N SER A 9 7.84 -13.68 7.47
CA SER A 9 7.06 -14.72 6.80
C SER A 9 6.29 -14.14 5.60
N LYS A 10 6.41 -14.82 4.46
CA LYS A 10 5.65 -14.48 3.26
C LYS A 10 4.15 -14.68 3.56
N PRO A 11 3.27 -13.86 2.98
CA PRO A 11 1.84 -14.07 3.11
C PRO A 11 1.41 -15.44 2.55
N ASP A 12 0.32 -15.97 3.08
CA ASP A 12 -0.40 -17.04 2.42
C ASP A 12 -1.16 -16.42 1.24
N ARG A 13 -0.63 -16.61 0.03
CA ARG A 13 -1.21 -16.02 -1.19
C ARG A 13 -2.22 -16.98 -1.81
N ILE A 14 -3.47 -16.55 -1.88
CA ILE A 14 -4.55 -17.28 -2.54
C ILE A 14 -4.84 -16.70 -3.92
N TYR A 15 -5.47 -17.49 -4.79
CA TYR A 15 -5.86 -17.05 -6.12
C TYR A 15 -7.37 -17.17 -6.31
N PHE A 16 -8.04 -16.02 -6.48
CA PHE A 16 -9.47 -15.93 -6.78
C PHE A 16 -9.64 -15.39 -8.21
N PHE A 17 -10.18 -16.21 -9.12
CA PHE A 17 -10.19 -15.93 -10.57
C PHE A 17 -8.82 -15.49 -11.13
N GLY A 18 -7.74 -16.07 -10.61
CA GLY A 18 -6.37 -15.75 -11.00
C GLY A 18 -5.79 -14.48 -10.37
N ILE A 19 -6.56 -13.73 -9.58
CA ILE A 19 -6.05 -12.60 -8.80
C ILE A 19 -5.35 -13.09 -7.53
N PRO A 20 -4.09 -12.71 -7.30
CA PRO A 20 -3.43 -12.97 -6.03
C PRO A 20 -4.06 -12.13 -4.92
N ILE A 21 -4.39 -12.76 -3.79
CA ILE A 21 -4.85 -12.08 -2.58
C ILE A 21 -4.01 -12.61 -1.42
N ASP A 22 -3.37 -11.71 -0.69
CA ASP A 22 -2.49 -12.04 0.41
C ASP A 22 -3.25 -12.10 1.73
N VAL A 23 -3.01 -13.18 2.48
CA VAL A 23 -3.63 -13.44 3.77
C VAL A 23 -2.55 -13.62 4.82
N PHE A 24 -2.81 -13.07 6.01
CA PHE A 24 -1.96 -13.24 7.18
C PHE A 24 -2.75 -13.92 8.29
N LYS A 25 -2.11 -14.86 8.99
CA LYS A 25 -2.72 -15.58 10.11
C LYS A 25 -2.75 -14.76 11.41
N SER A 26 -1.88 -13.76 11.55
CA SER A 26 -1.80 -12.87 12.71
C SER A 26 -1.40 -11.46 12.32
N SER A 27 -1.81 -10.47 13.13
CA SER A 27 -1.39 -9.07 13.01
C SER A 27 0.14 -8.91 13.10
N ASP A 28 0.79 -9.68 13.97
CA ASP A 28 2.23 -9.54 14.21
C ASP A 28 3.05 -9.91 12.97
N LYS A 29 2.61 -10.94 12.23
CA LYS A 29 3.22 -11.31 10.94
C LYS A 29 3.02 -10.24 9.89
N LEU A 30 1.85 -9.58 9.90
CA LEU A 30 1.57 -8.47 9.00
C LEU A 30 2.45 -7.26 9.31
N ILE A 31 2.59 -6.89 10.60
CA ILE A 31 3.48 -5.82 11.07
C ILE A 31 4.92 -6.12 10.65
N GLY A 32 5.46 -7.29 11.00
CA GLY A 32 6.83 -7.68 10.63
C GLY A 32 7.06 -7.71 9.12
N ARG A 33 6.02 -8.05 8.34
CA ARG A 33 6.09 -7.95 6.87
C ARG A 33 6.18 -6.51 6.39
N PHE A 34 5.42 -5.58 6.96
CA PHE A 34 5.51 -4.17 6.61
C PHE A 34 6.85 -3.56 7.04
N GLU A 35 7.35 -3.87 8.23
CA GLU A 35 8.68 -3.45 8.70
C GLU A 35 9.78 -3.87 7.73
N TYR A 36 9.69 -5.10 7.23
CA TYR A 36 10.57 -5.59 6.17
C TYR A 36 10.43 -4.78 4.88
N LEU A 37 9.21 -4.58 4.38
CA LEU A 37 8.99 -3.89 3.11
C LEU A 37 9.44 -2.42 3.14
N VAL A 38 9.27 -1.73 4.28
CA VAL A 38 9.75 -0.35 4.48
C VAL A 38 11.28 -0.29 4.52
N SER A 39 11.94 -1.37 4.90
CA SER A 39 13.41 -1.46 4.94
C SER A 39 14.01 -2.14 3.70
N TYR A 40 13.18 -2.66 2.80
CA TYR A 40 13.62 -3.40 1.62
C TYR A 40 14.28 -2.45 0.60
N PRO A 41 15.47 -2.78 0.07
CA PRO A 41 16.22 -1.85 -0.79
C PRO A 41 15.54 -1.53 -2.12
N TYR A 42 14.57 -2.33 -2.56
CA TYR A 42 13.82 -2.09 -3.78
C TYR A 42 12.41 -1.61 -3.49
N HIS A 43 11.85 -0.87 -4.44
CA HIS A 43 10.49 -0.38 -4.34
C HIS A 43 9.47 -1.52 -4.26
N SER A 44 8.65 -1.49 -3.21
CA SER A 44 7.56 -2.41 -2.95
C SER A 44 6.22 -1.70 -3.06
N MET A 45 5.26 -2.36 -3.71
CA MET A 45 3.90 -1.81 -3.89
C MET A 45 2.87 -2.68 -3.18
N VAL A 46 1.96 -2.03 -2.48
CA VAL A 46 0.82 -2.64 -1.79
C VAL A 46 -0.46 -2.06 -2.34
N ILE A 47 -1.30 -2.90 -2.89
CA ILE A 47 -2.54 -2.48 -3.55
C ILE A 47 -3.76 -3.15 -2.92
N PHE A 48 -4.90 -2.51 -3.10
CA PHE A 48 -6.19 -3.03 -2.65
C PHE A 48 -7.07 -3.31 -3.86
N ILE A 49 -7.73 -4.46 -3.84
CA ILE A 49 -8.65 -4.89 -4.87
C ILE A 49 -10.08 -4.92 -4.33
N ASP A 50 -11.01 -4.52 -5.16
CA ASP A 50 -12.43 -4.68 -4.96
C ASP A 50 -13.04 -5.48 -6.13
N CYS A 51 -14.38 -5.58 -6.18
CA CYS A 51 -15.06 -6.26 -7.27
C CYS A 51 -14.89 -5.56 -8.63
N LYS A 52 -14.65 -4.24 -8.66
CA LYS A 52 -14.37 -3.52 -9.91
C LYS A 52 -12.95 -3.83 -10.40
N SER A 53 -11.98 -3.90 -9.49
CA SER A 53 -10.62 -4.36 -9.77
C SER A 53 -10.60 -5.80 -10.27
N LEU A 54 -11.50 -6.66 -9.79
CA LEU A 54 -11.67 -8.01 -10.30
C LEU A 54 -11.98 -8.01 -11.81
N LEU A 55 -12.98 -7.23 -12.23
CA LEU A 55 -13.31 -7.07 -13.65
C LEU A 55 -12.12 -6.48 -14.42
N LYS A 56 -11.48 -5.43 -13.90
CA LYS A 56 -10.32 -4.82 -14.56
C LYS A 56 -9.17 -5.81 -14.77
N PHE A 57 -8.91 -6.70 -13.82
CA PHE A 57 -7.87 -7.71 -13.93
C PHE A 57 -8.14 -8.73 -15.04
N LEU A 58 -9.41 -9.09 -15.23
CA LEU A 58 -9.83 -10.01 -16.28
C LEU A 58 -9.66 -9.36 -17.66
N PHE A 59 -10.00 -8.09 -17.83
CA PHE A 59 -9.98 -7.43 -19.15
C PHE A 59 -8.68 -6.70 -19.50
N PHE A 60 -7.99 -6.08 -18.53
CA PHE A 60 -6.84 -5.20 -18.81
C PHE A 60 -5.51 -5.86 -18.45
N LYS A 61 -4.74 -6.25 -19.47
CA LYS A 61 -3.40 -6.85 -19.31
C LYS A 61 -2.45 -5.99 -18.47
N LYS A 62 -2.49 -4.67 -18.63
CA LYS A 62 -1.65 -3.73 -17.87
C LYS A 62 -1.93 -3.81 -16.36
N PHE A 63 -3.21 -3.69 -15.98
CA PHE A 63 -3.63 -3.80 -14.58
C PHE A 63 -3.33 -5.20 -14.02
N ARG A 64 -3.56 -6.25 -14.82
CA ARG A 64 -3.19 -7.62 -14.45
C ARG A 64 -1.70 -7.76 -14.11
N ASN A 65 -0.82 -7.17 -14.92
CA ASN A 65 0.62 -7.19 -14.68
C ASN A 65 1.01 -6.38 -13.45
N LEU A 66 0.37 -5.23 -13.21
CA LEU A 66 0.57 -4.45 -12.01
C LEU A 66 0.24 -5.29 -10.77
N VAL A 67 -0.97 -5.85 -10.71
CA VAL A 67 -1.44 -6.66 -9.58
C VAL A 67 -0.54 -7.88 -9.32
N ARG A 68 -0.11 -8.58 -10.38
CA ARG A 68 0.77 -9.76 -10.23
C ARG A 68 2.17 -9.42 -9.71
N ASN A 69 2.65 -8.21 -9.99
CA ASN A 69 3.98 -7.75 -9.59
C ASN A 69 3.96 -6.95 -8.28
N SER A 70 2.79 -6.67 -7.70
CA SER A 70 2.66 -6.04 -6.39
C SER A 70 3.22 -6.93 -5.28
N SER A 71 3.88 -6.29 -4.31
CA SER A 71 4.48 -6.96 -3.15
C SER A 71 3.43 -7.51 -2.20
N LEU A 72 2.33 -6.79 -2.00
CA LEU A 72 1.13 -7.27 -1.31
C LEU A 72 -0.15 -6.84 -2.03
N VAL A 73 -1.17 -7.69 -1.97
CA VAL A 73 -2.51 -7.45 -2.54
C VAL A 73 -3.59 -7.79 -1.52
N PHE A 74 -4.32 -6.79 -1.05
CA PHE A 74 -5.40 -6.96 -0.07
C PHE A 74 -6.79 -6.77 -0.69
N SER A 75 -7.82 -7.32 -0.08
CA SER A 75 -9.21 -7.12 -0.50
C SER A 75 -9.90 -6.07 0.36
N ASN A 76 -10.37 -4.98 -0.26
CA ASN A 76 -11.19 -3.98 0.43
C ASN A 76 -12.71 -4.25 0.34
N SER A 77 -13.12 -5.30 -0.39
CA SER A 77 -14.54 -5.57 -0.65
C SER A 77 -15.10 -6.68 0.25
N LYS A 78 -16.11 -6.35 1.07
CA LYS A 78 -16.88 -7.35 1.85
C LYS A 78 -17.46 -8.45 0.96
N LEU A 79 -17.92 -8.08 -0.24
CA LEU A 79 -18.47 -9.03 -1.20
C LEU A 79 -17.38 -9.99 -1.70
N LEU A 80 -16.21 -9.48 -2.08
CA LEU A 80 -15.09 -10.34 -2.51
C LEU A 80 -14.67 -11.31 -1.40
N ARG A 81 -14.67 -10.85 -0.14
CA ARG A 81 -14.44 -11.73 1.03
C ARG A 81 -15.49 -12.82 1.14
N ALA A 82 -16.77 -12.48 1.06
CA ALA A 82 -17.87 -13.44 1.10
C ALA A 82 -17.75 -14.47 -0.03
N LEU A 83 -17.44 -14.02 -1.25
CA LEU A 83 -17.23 -14.91 -2.40
C LEU A 83 -16.02 -15.83 -2.19
N CYS A 84 -14.90 -15.33 -1.68
CA CYS A 84 -13.74 -16.16 -1.37
C CYS A 84 -14.07 -17.20 -0.28
N LYS A 85 -14.78 -16.81 0.76
CA LYS A 85 -15.24 -17.71 1.82
C LYS A 85 -16.21 -18.77 1.29
N PHE A 86 -17.12 -18.39 0.40
CA PHE A 86 -18.09 -19.30 -0.19
C PHE A 86 -17.44 -20.29 -1.17
N PHE A 87 -16.66 -19.79 -2.14
CA PHE A 87 -16.11 -20.61 -3.22
C PHE A 87 -14.81 -21.34 -2.86
N LYS A 88 -13.97 -20.74 -2.01
CA LYS A 88 -12.66 -21.31 -1.65
C LYS A 88 -12.59 -21.80 -0.21
N ARG A 89 -13.64 -21.58 0.61
CA ARG A 89 -13.64 -21.87 2.05
C ARG A 89 -12.47 -21.20 2.80
N ILE A 90 -11.96 -20.10 2.25
CA ILE A 90 -10.88 -19.32 2.85
C ILE A 90 -11.46 -18.00 3.32
N ASP A 91 -11.29 -17.72 4.60
CA ASP A 91 -11.56 -16.40 5.15
C ASP A 91 -10.35 -15.50 4.86
N ILE A 92 -10.46 -14.70 3.81
CA ILE A 92 -9.49 -13.64 3.54
C ILE A 92 -9.74 -12.53 4.56
N GLY A 93 -9.05 -12.64 5.69
CA GLY A 93 -9.24 -11.86 6.90
C GLY A 93 -9.39 -10.35 6.68
N CYS A 94 -9.96 -9.69 7.71
CA CYS A 94 -10.45 -8.31 7.69
C CYS A 94 -9.37 -7.21 7.64
N TYR A 95 -8.39 -7.32 6.75
CA TYR A 95 -7.43 -6.24 6.49
C TYR A 95 -8.01 -5.25 5.47
N ASP A 96 -9.06 -4.52 5.88
CA ASP A 96 -9.51 -3.37 5.12
C ASP A 96 -8.50 -2.21 5.19
N SER A 97 -8.69 -1.19 4.36
CA SER A 97 -7.74 -0.07 4.26
C SER A 97 -7.51 0.63 5.60
N ASN A 98 -8.52 0.70 6.47
CA ASN A 98 -8.40 1.31 7.79
C ASN A 98 -7.55 0.45 8.74
N SER A 99 -7.79 -0.85 8.74
CA SER A 99 -7.01 -1.79 9.56
C SER A 99 -5.54 -1.80 9.12
N ILE A 100 -5.28 -1.75 7.81
CA ILE A 100 -3.92 -1.61 7.29
C ILE A 100 -3.31 -0.25 7.66
N LEU A 101 -4.08 0.85 7.59
CA LEU A 101 -3.59 2.16 7.99
C LEU A 101 -3.07 2.15 9.44
N LEU A 102 -3.80 1.56 10.37
CA LEU A 102 -3.37 1.44 11.77
C LEU A 102 -2.06 0.64 11.91
N VAL A 103 -1.93 -0.45 11.16
CA VAL A 103 -0.68 -1.23 11.10
C VAL A 103 0.48 -0.38 10.56
N LEU A 104 0.26 0.38 9.49
CA LEU A 104 1.28 1.26 8.91
C LEU A 104 1.71 2.35 9.89
N MET A 105 0.77 2.96 10.62
CA MET A 105 1.09 3.96 11.64
C MET A 105 1.97 3.36 12.74
N SER A 106 1.61 2.19 13.26
CA SER A 106 2.42 1.48 14.26
C SER A 106 3.82 1.14 13.75
N VAL A 107 3.95 0.69 12.48
CA VAL A 107 5.26 0.45 11.86
C VAL A 107 6.09 1.72 11.77
N LEU A 108 5.49 2.84 11.39
CA LEU A 108 6.19 4.12 11.29
C LEU A 108 6.65 4.66 12.65
N GLU A 109 5.83 4.51 13.70
CA GLU A 109 6.17 4.85 15.08
C GLU A 109 7.37 4.05 15.58
N ASN A 110 7.38 2.73 15.32
CA ASN A 110 8.43 1.83 15.82
C ASN A 110 9.74 1.88 15.04
N THR A 111 9.71 2.30 13.76
CA THR A 111 10.88 2.27 12.87
C THR A 111 11.52 3.64 12.65
N TYR A 112 10.87 4.72 13.11
CA TYR A 112 11.28 6.12 12.87
C TYR A 112 11.50 6.46 11.38
N LYS A 113 10.83 5.71 10.50
CA LYS A 113 10.92 5.86 9.05
C LYS A 113 10.11 7.07 8.58
N THR A 114 10.53 7.65 7.45
CA THR A 114 9.88 8.84 6.92
C THR A 114 8.65 8.47 6.09
N CYS A 115 7.57 9.24 6.25
CA CYS A 115 6.31 9.02 5.57
C CYS A 115 5.88 10.22 4.74
N TYR A 116 5.42 9.96 3.52
CA TYR A 116 4.76 10.92 2.64
C TYR A 116 3.31 10.52 2.41
N ILE A 117 2.41 11.50 2.33
CA ILE A 117 0.99 11.25 2.08
C ILE A 117 0.59 11.74 0.69
N ILE A 118 -0.25 10.98 -0.02
CA ILE A 118 -0.94 11.42 -1.23
C ILE A 118 -2.43 11.30 -1.00
N ASP A 119 -3.19 12.31 -1.37
CA ASP A 119 -4.65 12.31 -1.23
C ASP A 119 -5.29 13.07 -2.41
N LYS A 120 -6.60 12.90 -2.62
CA LYS A 120 -7.31 13.31 -3.84
C LYS A 120 -7.51 14.82 -3.97
N ASP A 121 -7.61 15.54 -2.85
CA ASP A 121 -7.96 16.97 -2.82
C ASP A 121 -7.07 17.76 -1.87
N LYS A 122 -6.35 18.77 -2.39
CA LYS A 122 -5.38 19.61 -1.65
C LYS A 122 -5.81 20.06 -0.24
N ILE A 123 -7.06 20.50 -0.09
CA ILE A 123 -7.59 21.01 1.19
C ILE A 123 -7.77 19.86 2.19
N ILE A 124 -8.33 18.74 1.72
CA ILE A 124 -8.55 17.53 2.51
C ILE A 124 -7.18 16.92 2.87
N SER A 125 -6.26 16.85 1.91
CA SER A 125 -4.88 16.38 2.11
C SER A 125 -4.17 17.16 3.22
N LYS A 126 -4.22 18.50 3.19
CA LYS A 126 -3.56 19.34 4.20
C LYS A 126 -4.18 19.15 5.59
N ARG A 127 -5.51 19.11 5.68
CA ARG A 127 -6.22 18.92 6.97
C ARG A 127 -5.95 17.54 7.56
N ASN A 128 -6.03 16.48 6.75
CA ASN A 128 -5.76 15.11 7.17
C ASN A 128 -4.29 14.94 7.57
N PHE A 129 -3.37 15.50 6.79
CA PHE A 129 -1.94 15.51 7.12
C PHE A 129 -1.67 16.19 8.48
N LEU A 130 -2.24 17.37 8.72
CA LEU A 130 -2.04 18.09 9.99
C LEU A 130 -2.60 17.28 11.16
N ARG A 131 -3.81 16.71 11.03
CA ARG A 131 -4.41 15.83 12.04
C ARG A 131 -3.56 14.60 12.33
N LEU A 132 -3.10 13.90 11.29
CA LEU A 132 -2.24 12.73 11.45
C LEU A 132 -0.93 13.09 12.15
N LYS A 133 -0.32 14.21 11.76
CA LYS A 133 0.90 14.71 12.39
C LYS A 133 0.70 15.11 13.86
N GLU A 134 -0.46 15.69 14.19
CA GLU A 134 -0.83 16.04 15.56
C GLU A 134 -1.10 14.81 16.43
N SER A 135 -1.80 13.81 15.89
CA SER A 135 -2.17 12.56 16.57
C SER A 135 -0.99 11.60 16.73
N HIS A 136 -0.03 11.61 15.80
CA HIS A 136 1.12 10.71 15.78
C HIS A 136 2.43 11.49 15.73
N LYS A 137 2.77 12.15 16.84
CA LYS A 137 3.94 13.04 16.95
C LYS A 137 5.28 12.34 16.73
N GLU A 138 5.32 11.02 16.95
CA GLU A 138 6.51 10.19 16.79
C GLU A 138 6.77 9.82 15.32
N ILE A 139 5.76 9.93 14.44
CA ILE A 139 5.91 9.64 13.03
C ILE A 139 6.53 10.83 12.30
N ASN A 140 7.60 10.56 11.55
CA ASN A 140 8.26 11.55 10.72
C ASN A 140 7.53 11.76 9.38
N PHE A 141 6.44 12.53 9.42
CA PHE A 141 5.74 12.99 8.24
C PHE A 141 6.51 14.12 7.53
N ILE A 142 7.07 13.81 6.37
CA ILE A 142 7.94 14.75 5.63
C ILE A 142 7.22 15.55 4.53
N GLY A 143 5.95 15.22 4.25
CA GLY A 143 5.11 16.05 3.37
C GLY A 143 3.83 15.37 2.88
N TYR A 144 3.09 16.11 2.05
CA TYR A 144 1.86 15.64 1.40
C TYR A 144 1.74 16.14 -0.05
N TYR A 145 1.07 15.37 -0.90
CA TYR A 145 0.70 15.74 -2.27
C TYR A 145 -0.79 15.63 -2.51
N ASP A 146 -1.28 16.55 -3.35
CA ASP A 146 -2.58 16.42 -4.02
C ASP A 146 -2.38 15.62 -5.31
N LEU A 147 -3.20 14.58 -5.52
CA LEU A 147 -3.22 13.78 -6.75
C LEU A 147 -3.36 14.66 -8.01
N LYS A 148 -4.13 15.75 -7.96
CA LYS A 148 -4.25 16.67 -9.11
C LYS A 148 -2.92 17.35 -9.42
N ALA A 149 -2.13 17.69 -8.41
CA ALA A 149 -0.79 18.24 -8.60
C ALA A 149 0.18 17.18 -9.17
N VAL A 150 0.10 15.93 -8.69
CA VAL A 150 0.89 14.81 -9.25
C VAL A 150 0.57 14.60 -10.74
N LYS A 151 -0.71 14.69 -11.13
CA LYS A 151 -1.15 14.57 -12.53
C LYS A 151 -0.66 15.74 -13.40
N ARG A 152 -0.63 16.96 -12.85
CA ARG A 152 -0.18 18.17 -13.58
C ARG A 152 1.33 18.21 -13.80
N ASN A 153 2.12 17.77 -12.82
CA ASN A 153 3.58 17.85 -12.90
C ASN A 153 4.25 16.61 -12.29
N LYS A 154 4.23 15.52 -13.05
CA LYS A 154 4.83 14.23 -12.68
C LYS A 154 6.34 14.34 -12.42
N GLU A 155 7.04 15.19 -13.18
CA GLU A 155 8.50 15.30 -13.14
C GLU A 155 8.94 15.97 -11.84
N MET A 156 8.30 17.07 -11.47
CA MET A 156 8.54 17.74 -10.20
C MET A 156 8.16 16.84 -9.02
N PHE A 157 7.07 16.08 -9.12
CA PHE A 157 6.70 15.09 -8.10
C PHE A 157 7.82 14.07 -7.88
N PHE A 158 8.32 13.41 -8.94
CA PHE A 158 9.40 12.44 -8.81
C PHE A 158 10.72 13.07 -8.38
N ALA A 159 11.06 14.26 -8.86
CA ALA A 159 12.26 14.99 -8.41
C ALA A 159 12.22 15.22 -6.90
N ASN A 160 11.07 15.63 -6.36
CA ASN A 160 10.89 15.85 -4.93
C ASN A 160 10.91 14.54 -4.13
N ILE A 161 10.24 13.47 -4.60
CA ILE A 161 10.31 12.16 -3.96
C ILE A 161 11.75 11.65 -3.94
N ASN A 162 12.49 11.79 -5.03
CA ASN A 162 13.87 11.33 -5.13
C ASN A 162 14.86 12.19 -4.33
N LYS A 163 14.53 13.47 -4.07
CA LYS A 163 15.29 14.36 -3.20
C LYS A 163 15.06 14.06 -1.72
N LEU A 164 13.80 13.84 -1.33
CA LEU A 164 13.40 13.64 0.06
C LEU A 164 13.51 12.18 0.52
N THR A 165 13.53 11.24 -0.42
CA THR A 165 13.66 9.80 -0.21
C THR A 165 12.77 9.26 0.92
N PRO A 166 11.43 9.45 0.84
CA PRO A 166 10.53 8.90 1.84
C PRO A 166 10.69 7.38 1.91
N SER A 167 10.75 6.82 3.12
CA SER A 167 10.76 5.36 3.29
C SER A 167 9.42 4.75 2.89
N MET A 168 8.32 5.45 3.19
CA MET A 168 6.96 5.02 2.87
C MET A 168 6.16 6.16 2.23
N ILE A 169 5.35 5.82 1.24
CA ILE A 169 4.30 6.67 0.69
C ILE A 169 2.94 6.01 0.91
N ILE A 170 2.01 6.72 1.54
CA ILE A 170 0.64 6.27 1.74
C ILE A 170 -0.27 7.12 0.85
N SER A 171 -0.95 6.48 -0.11
CA SER A 171 -2.02 7.12 -0.88
C SER A 171 -3.36 6.78 -0.25
N PHE A 172 -4.11 7.81 0.15
CA PHE A 172 -5.53 7.70 0.55
C PHE A 172 -6.48 7.75 -0.65
N CYS A 173 -5.93 7.65 -1.86
CA CYS A 173 -6.69 7.56 -3.09
C CYS A 173 -6.21 6.38 -3.93
N SER A 174 -7.00 5.32 -4.00
CA SER A 174 -6.88 4.33 -5.07
C SER A 174 -7.30 4.98 -6.39
N ASP A 175 -6.32 5.26 -7.23
CA ASP A 175 -6.47 5.87 -8.55
C ASP A 175 -5.55 5.15 -9.52
N SER A 176 -6.13 4.66 -10.63
CA SER A 176 -5.40 3.82 -11.58
C SER A 176 -4.23 4.56 -12.23
N TYR A 177 -4.31 5.89 -12.40
CA TYR A 177 -3.18 6.64 -12.92
C TYR A 177 -2.02 6.64 -11.93
N LEU A 178 -2.28 6.81 -10.63
CA LEU A 178 -1.23 6.81 -9.62
C LEU A 178 -0.58 5.43 -9.47
N GLU A 179 -1.40 4.37 -9.39
CA GLU A 179 -0.91 2.98 -9.34
C GLU A 179 -0.04 2.67 -10.56
N ASP A 180 -0.52 2.99 -11.77
CA ASP A 180 0.24 2.80 -13.02
C ASP A 180 1.53 3.62 -13.05
N LEU A 181 1.50 4.86 -12.53
CA LEU A 181 2.66 5.76 -12.50
C LEU A 181 3.77 5.19 -11.63
N PHE A 182 3.44 4.69 -10.44
CA PHE A 182 4.40 4.05 -9.55
C PHE A 182 4.91 2.73 -10.12
N TYR A 183 4.03 1.91 -10.70
CA TYR A 183 4.43 0.66 -11.32
C TYR A 183 5.40 0.87 -12.50
N ALA A 184 5.13 1.85 -13.35
CA ALA A 184 5.99 2.18 -14.48
C ALA A 184 7.36 2.72 -14.04
N ASN A 185 7.43 3.41 -12.90
CA ASN A 185 8.65 4.05 -12.37
C ASN A 185 9.28 3.30 -11.20
N LYS A 186 8.91 2.04 -10.96
CA LYS A 186 9.33 1.24 -9.79
C LYS A 186 10.85 1.10 -9.62
N PHE A 187 11.61 1.26 -10.70
CA PHE A 187 13.08 1.23 -10.67
C PHE A 187 13.73 2.62 -10.52
N GLY A 188 12.98 3.70 -10.75
CA GLY A 188 13.48 5.07 -10.69
C GLY A 188 13.03 5.86 -9.44
N ILE A 189 12.05 5.33 -8.70
CA ILE A 189 11.55 5.95 -7.47
C ILE A 189 12.41 5.56 -6.26
N ARG A 190 12.91 6.56 -5.52
CA ARG A 190 13.66 6.34 -4.27
C ARG A 190 12.73 6.31 -3.06
N THR A 191 11.88 5.30 -3.02
CA THR A 191 11.04 4.98 -1.86
C THR A 191 10.94 3.46 -1.70
N ASN A 192 10.98 2.97 -0.47
CA ASN A 192 10.98 1.54 -0.21
C ASN A 192 9.56 0.96 -0.35
N LEU A 193 8.55 1.67 0.14
CA LEU A 193 7.18 1.18 0.16
C LEU A 193 6.18 2.22 -0.35
N SER A 194 5.26 1.80 -1.22
CA SER A 194 4.05 2.58 -1.53
C SER A 194 2.79 1.75 -1.31
N VAL A 195 1.85 2.34 -0.58
CA VAL A 195 0.57 1.71 -0.22
C VAL A 195 -0.59 2.52 -0.77
N PHE A 196 -1.49 1.88 -1.52
CA PHE A 196 -2.64 2.51 -2.16
C PHE A 196 -3.93 2.07 -1.49
N LEU A 197 -4.35 2.81 -0.45
CA LEU A 197 -5.51 2.51 0.40
C LEU A 197 -6.86 2.74 -0.30
#